data_AF-A0A261QDK9-F1
#
_entry.id   AF-A0A261QDK9-F1
#
_cell.length_a   1.000
_cell.length_b   1.000
_cell.length_c   1.000
_cell.angle_alpha   90.00
_cell.angle_beta   90.00
_cell.angle_gamma   90.00
#
_symmetry.space_group_name_H-M   'P 1'
#
loop_
_entity.id
_entity.type
_entity.pdbx_description
1 polymer ?
#
loop_
_entity_poly.entity_id
_entity_poly.type
_entity_poly.pdbx_seq_one_letter_code
_entity_poly.pdbx_strand_id
1 'polypeptide(L)'
;MKITDEAKQLLQNFLQEKGAEGIRLTSAAGCCGPQFALTLDAPLESDTVKMINGIQVAFDSQMTGTDELTLDKEENENGTGLVLLGASNCC
;
A
#
# COMPACT_ATOMS: atom_id res chain seq x y z
N MET A 1 5.65 6.85 3.03
CA MET A 1 5.35 6.06 1.81
C MET A 1 5.20 7.03 0.66
N LYS A 2 5.52 6.59 -0.55
CA LYS A 2 5.27 7.31 -1.80
C LYS A 2 4.37 6.47 -2.71
N ILE A 3 3.55 7.11 -3.53
CA ILE A 3 2.71 6.46 -4.54
C ILE A 3 3.02 7.14 -5.86
N THR A 4 3.49 6.38 -6.84
CA THR A 4 3.76 6.90 -8.19
C THR A 4 2.45 7.31 -8.86
N ASP A 5 2.52 8.22 -9.84
CA ASP A 5 1.32 8.64 -10.57
C ASP A 5 0.67 7.46 -11.31
N GLU A 6 1.47 6.52 -11.81
CA GLU A 6 0.98 5.30 -12.43
C GLU A 6 0.24 4.39 -11.45
N ALA A 7 0.81 4.16 -10.25
CA ALA A 7 0.14 3.40 -9.20
C ALA A 7 -1.14 4.08 -8.74
N LYS A 8 -1.14 5.41 -8.63
CA LYS A 8 -2.33 6.20 -8.30
C LYS A 8 -3.45 5.98 -9.30
N GLN A 9 -3.17 6.10 -10.61
CA GLN A 9 -4.22 5.92 -11.63
C GLN A 9 -4.84 4.52 -11.54
N LEU A 10 -4.00 3.49 -11.38
CA LEU A 10 -4.47 2.12 -11.24
C LEU A 10 -5.29 1.93 -9.95
N LEU A 11 -4.81 2.48 -8.82
CA LEU A 11 -5.52 2.46 -7.54
C LEU A 11 -6.87 3.16 -7.62
N GLN A 12 -6.96 4.34 -8.23
CA GLN A 12 -8.22 5.08 -8.33
C GLN A 12 -9.28 4.28 -9.08
N ASN A 13 -8.88 3.57 -10.15
CA ASN A 13 -9.78 2.66 -10.86
C ASN A 13 -10.26 1.54 -9.93
N PHE A 14 -9.34 0.83 -9.26
CA PHE A 14 -9.71 -0.25 -8.34
C PHE A 14 -10.59 0.22 -7.17
N LEU A 15 -10.29 1.37 -6.59
CA LEU A 15 -11.06 1.97 -5.50
C LEU A 15 -12.48 2.31 -5.97
N GLN A 16 -12.61 2.92 -7.15
CA GLN A 16 -13.91 3.23 -7.74
C GLN A 16 -14.71 1.96 -8.06
N GLU A 17 -14.09 0.96 -8.67
CA GLU A 17 -14.73 -0.32 -9.00
C GLU A 17 -15.18 -1.09 -7.76
N LYS A 18 -14.42 -1.01 -6.68
CA LYS A 18 -14.72 -1.72 -5.42
C LYS A 18 -15.54 -0.88 -4.44
N GLY A 19 -15.79 0.40 -4.74
CA GLY A 19 -16.46 1.34 -3.84
C GLY A 19 -15.68 1.59 -2.54
N ALA A 20 -14.35 1.50 -2.59
CA ALA A 20 -13.47 1.74 -1.46
C ALA A 20 -12.98 3.18 -1.46
N GLU A 21 -12.86 3.78 -0.27
CA GLU A 21 -12.40 5.17 -0.12
C GLU A 21 -10.87 5.29 -0.14
N GLY A 22 -10.16 4.18 0.07
CA GLY A 22 -8.71 4.14 0.16
C GLY A 22 -8.19 2.73 0.35
N ILE A 23 -6.92 2.66 0.72
CA ILE A 23 -6.22 1.40 0.98
C ILE A 23 -5.74 1.34 2.43
N ARG A 24 -5.61 0.14 2.95
CA ARG A 24 -5.04 -0.14 4.26
C ARG A 24 -3.76 -0.94 4.11
N LEU A 25 -2.68 -0.44 4.69
CA LEU A 25 -1.40 -1.11 4.79
C LEU A 25 -1.27 -1.71 6.18
N THR A 26 -0.95 -3.00 6.22
CA THR A 26 -0.70 -3.76 7.45
C THR A 26 0.66 -4.43 7.36
N SER A 27 1.29 -4.68 8.51
CA SER A 27 2.52 -5.47 8.59
C SER A 27 2.34 -6.67 9.50
N ALA A 28 2.83 -7.83 9.09
CA ALA A 28 2.94 -9.02 9.91
C ALA A 28 4.41 -9.37 10.13
N ALA A 29 4.75 -9.98 11.27
CA ALA A 29 6.10 -10.47 11.50
C ALA A 29 6.41 -11.64 10.55
N GLY A 30 7.44 -11.50 9.72
CA GLY A 30 7.95 -12.55 8.84
C GLY A 30 9.35 -13.00 9.22
N CYS A 31 9.76 -14.16 8.68
CA CYS A 31 11.10 -14.72 8.91
C CYS A 31 12.24 -13.81 8.39
N CYS A 32 11.97 -13.03 7.34
CA CYS A 32 12.92 -12.12 6.69
C CYS A 32 12.52 -10.64 6.82
N GLY A 33 12.00 -10.26 8.00
CA GLY A 33 11.49 -8.92 8.26
C GLY A 33 9.96 -8.82 8.16
N PRO A 34 9.40 -7.62 8.36
CA PRO A 34 7.95 -7.43 8.30
C PRO A 34 7.43 -7.72 6.88
N GLN A 35 6.39 -8.54 6.79
CA GLN A 35 5.62 -8.74 5.58
C GLN A 35 4.53 -7.69 5.51
N PHE A 36 4.53 -6.90 4.45
CA PHE A 36 3.54 -5.86 4.23
C PHE A 36 2.38 -6.43 3.40
N ALA A 37 1.16 -6.15 3.82
CA ALA A 37 -0.06 -6.49 3.09
C ALA A 37 -0.89 -5.24 2.83
N LEU A 38 -1.35 -5.09 1.59
CA LEU A 38 -2.19 -3.98 1.14
C LEU A 38 -3.60 -4.51 0.87
N THR A 39 -4.58 -3.90 1.52
CA THR A 39 -6.00 -4.25 1.38
C THR A 39 -6.83 -3.01 1.05
N LEU A 40 -8.08 -3.21 0.63
CA LEU A 40 -9.03 -2.13 0.33
C LEU A 40 -10.01 -1.89 1.48
N ASP A 41 -9.66 -2.34 2.69
CA ASP A 41 -10.51 -2.22 3.87
C ASP A 41 -10.56 -0.77 4.36
N ALA A 42 -11.65 -0.43 5.04
CA ALA A 42 -11.78 0.84 5.73
C ALA A 42 -10.71 0.98 6.84
N PRO A 43 -10.26 2.22 7.14
CA PRO A 43 -9.37 2.46 8.27
C PRO A 43 -10.02 2.02 9.60
N LEU A 44 -9.20 1.45 10.49
CA LEU A 44 -9.57 1.20 11.88
C LEU A 44 -9.31 2.45 12.74
N GLU A 45 -9.95 2.52 13.92
CA GLU A 45 -9.73 3.63 14.87
C GLU A 45 -8.27 3.78 15.31
N SER A 46 -7.53 2.66 15.36
CA SER A 46 -6.11 2.65 15.70
C SER A 46 -5.21 3.04 14.53
N ASP A 47 -5.72 3.11 13.30
CA ASP A 47 -4.89 3.35 12.14
C ASP A 47 -4.51 4.84 12.01
N THR A 48 -3.31 5.08 11.52
CA THR A 48 -2.90 6.41 11.08
C THR A 48 -3.29 6.60 9.63
N VAL A 49 -4.30 7.41 9.37
CA VAL A 49 -4.73 7.74 8.01
C VAL A 49 -3.91 8.92 7.47
N LYS A 50 -3.32 8.75 6.28
CA LYS A 50 -2.60 9.79 5.55
C LYS A 50 -3.11 9.89 4.12
N MET A 51 -3.15 11.10 3.58
CA MET A 51 -3.41 11.31 2.15
C MET A 51 -2.09 11.37 1.38
N ILE A 52 -1.87 10.41 0.49
CA ILE A 52 -0.62 10.26 -0.28
C ILE A 52 -0.98 10.31 -1.77
N ASN A 53 -0.48 11.32 -2.47
CA ASN A 53 -0.79 11.56 -3.89
C ASN A 53 -2.32 11.57 -4.18
N GLY A 54 -3.14 12.05 -3.23
CA GLY A 54 -4.60 12.08 -3.34
C GLY A 54 -5.32 10.76 -3.06
N ILE A 55 -4.59 9.71 -2.66
CA ILE A 55 -5.16 8.44 -2.18
C ILE A 55 -5.16 8.45 -0.65
N GLN A 56 -6.26 8.01 -0.05
CA GLN A 56 -6.32 7.76 1.38
C GLN A 56 -5.62 6.44 1.71
N VAL A 57 -4.60 6.49 2.56
CA VAL A 57 -3.82 5.34 3.00
C VAL A 57 -3.90 5.24 4.52
N ALA A 58 -4.48 4.15 5.00
CA ALA A 58 -4.51 3.80 6.41
C ALA A 58 -3.29 2.94 6.74
N PHE A 59 -2.52 3.34 7.75
CA PHE A 59 -1.38 2.56 8.25
C PHE A 59 -1.73 1.99 9.61
N ASP A 60 -1.51 0.69 9.78
CA ASP A 60 -1.60 0.08 11.10
C ASP A 60 -0.65 0.77 12.08
N SER A 61 -1.12 1.06 13.31
CA SER A 61 -0.35 1.80 14.32
C SER A 61 1.00 1.18 14.68
N GLN A 62 1.18 -0.12 14.44
CA GLN A 62 2.43 -0.83 14.74
C GLN A 62 3.48 -0.66 13.64
N MET A 63 3.12 -0.05 12.51
CA MET A 63 4.01 0.10 11.36
C MET A 63 4.99 1.25 11.56
N THR A 64 6.28 0.96 11.36
CA THR A 64 7.36 1.94 11.33
C THR A 64 8.12 1.86 10.01
N GLY A 65 8.82 2.92 9.62
CA GLY A 65 9.65 2.92 8.39
C GLY A 65 8.84 2.96 7.09
N THR A 66 7.55 3.31 7.16
CA THR A 66 6.71 3.38 5.97
C THR A 66 7.12 4.49 5.00
N ASP A 67 7.94 5.45 5.45
CA ASP A 67 8.49 6.55 4.65
C ASP A 67 9.38 6.09 3.48
N GLU A 68 10.03 4.94 3.63
CA GLU A 68 10.91 4.35 2.61
C GLU A 68 10.14 3.53 1.57
N LEU A 69 8.89 3.17 1.87
CA LEU A 69 8.05 2.37 0.99
C LEU A 69 7.57 3.20 -0.21
N THR A 70 7.64 2.62 -1.39
CA THR A 70 7.08 3.19 -2.62
C THR A 70 6.13 2.19 -3.26
N LEU A 71 4.87 2.57 -3.43
CA LEU A 71 3.92 1.79 -4.21
C LEU A 71 4.00 2.23 -5.65
N ASP A 72 4.25 1.25 -6.52
CA ASP A 72 4.38 1.45 -7.94
C ASP A 72 3.45 0.51 -8.72
N LYS A 73 3.24 0.82 -10.00
CA LYS A 73 2.58 -0.06 -10.95
C LYS A 73 3.61 -1.07 -11.45
N GLU A 74 3.27 -2.34 -11.44
CA GLU A 74 4.04 -3.37 -12.13
C GLU A 74 3.22 -3.90 -13.29
N GLU A 75 3.85 -4.09 -14.45
CA GLU A 75 3.25 -4.79 -15.57
C GLU A 75 4.15 -5.95 -15.95
N ASN A 76 3.58 -7.16 -15.92
CA ASN A 76 4.28 -8.38 -16.26
C ASN A 76 3.42 -9.25 -17.18
N GLU A 77 3.91 -10.43 -17.53
CA GLU A 77 3.23 -11.35 -18.46
C GLU A 77 1.83 -11.80 -17.98
N ASN A 78 1.53 -11.66 -16.69
CA ASN A 78 0.22 -11.96 -16.10
C ASN A 78 -0.72 -10.74 -16.05
N GLY A 79 -0.27 -9.56 -16.51
CA GLY A 79 -1.04 -8.33 -16.57
C GLY A 79 -0.47 -7.20 -15.71
N THR A 80 -1.28 -6.16 -15.53
CA THR A 80 -0.94 -4.97 -14.75
C THR A 80 -1.39 -5.14 -13.29
N GLY A 81 -0.50 -4.88 -12.35
CA GLY A 81 -0.73 -4.94 -10.91
C GLY A 81 -0.02 -3.82 -10.15
N LEU A 82 -0.01 -3.93 -8.82
CA LEU A 82 0.67 -3.01 -7.92
C LEU A 82 1.79 -3.74 -7.19
N VAL A 83 2.94 -3.08 -7.04
CA VAL A 83 4.10 -3.61 -6.33
C VAL A 83 4.57 -2.63 -5.27
N LEU A 84 4.95 -3.15 -4.10
CA LEU A 84 5.49 -2.36 -3.00
C LEU A 84 7.03 -2.49 -2.97
N LEU A 85 7.71 -1.41 -3.31
CA LEU A 85 9.16 -1.31 -3.31
C LEU A 85 9.66 -0.78 -1.96
N GLY A 86 10.85 -1.21 -1.54
CA GLY A 86 11.48 -0.80 -0.28
C GLY A 86 11.10 -1.66 0.95
N ALA A 87 10.27 -2.68 0.77
CA ALA A 87 9.88 -3.62 1.82
C ALA A 87 10.92 -4.74 2.09
N SER A 88 11.98 -4.83 1.29
CA SER A 88 12.92 -5.95 1.30
C SER A 88 14.05 -5.74 2.31
N ASN A 89 14.18 -6.64 3.28
CA ASN A 89 15.35 -6.71 4.17
C ASN A 89 15.91 -8.14 4.31
N CYS A 90 15.78 -8.95 3.26
CA CYS A 90 16.37 -10.29 3.20
C CYS A 90 17.68 -10.18 2.41
N CYS A 91 18.80 -10.39 3.09
CA CYS A 91 20.17 -10.33 2.57
C CYS A 91 20.45 -11.35 1.45
#